data_AF-A0AA37H0X4-F1
#
_entry.id   AF-A0AA37H0X4-F1
#
_cell.length_a   1.000
_cell.length_b   1.000
_cell.length_c   1.000
_cell.angle_alpha   90.00
_cell.angle_beta   90.00
_cell.angle_gamma   90.00
#
_symmetry.space_group_name_H-M   'P 1'
#
loop_
_entity.id
_entity.type
_entity.pdbx_description
1 polymer ?
#
loop_
_entity_poly.entity_id
_entity_poly.type
_entity_poly.pdbx_seq_one_letter_code
_entity_poly.pdbx_strand_id
1 'polypeptide(L)'
;MDRTRSIAQYLRGVQDHAVKMIAHKQFGLRQISKTTPEAKDACDFSSLLVIQPVGGLEPNADVKDPALIPVDLARLTSESDAAFQDYFNYPLVTQGRIYADRVELLLVYDSMLLQDAQMGAPSAHFNHVVQQLLTQDETPGSLGNVSVSGPWDSEKVLSWNTCPPKLVNTCIQDLVPMQAAEHPDRQAISAWDRSATYDDLETMSTVFAKHLVRNGVRPETMVPVCFEKTFWAAVAMLDV
;
A
#
# COMPACT_ATOMS: atom_id res chain seq x y z
N MET A 1 -2.68 -8.78 17.35
CA MET A 1 -4.01 -8.14 17.48
C MET A 1 -5.05 -9.22 17.40
N ASP A 2 -5.92 -9.34 18.39
CA ASP A 2 -7.03 -10.31 18.38
C ASP A 2 -8.21 -9.71 17.61
N ARG A 3 -8.41 -10.17 16.37
CA ARG A 3 -9.38 -9.61 15.41
C ARG A 3 -10.83 -9.97 15.75
N THR A 4 -11.06 -10.77 16.80
CA THR A 4 -12.39 -11.23 17.22
C THR A 4 -12.99 -10.39 18.35
N ARG A 5 -12.17 -9.54 18.99
CA ARG A 5 -12.61 -8.68 20.09
C ARG A 5 -13.46 -7.54 19.57
N SER A 6 -14.46 -7.14 20.35
CA SER A 6 -15.21 -5.92 20.08
C SER A 6 -14.32 -4.68 20.18
N ILE A 7 -14.64 -3.65 19.40
CA ILE A 7 -13.91 -2.39 19.40
C ILE A 7 -13.93 -1.74 20.79
N ALA A 8 -15.09 -1.72 21.47
CA ALA A 8 -15.21 -1.16 22.82
C ALA A 8 -14.31 -1.85 23.85
N GLN A 9 -14.22 -3.19 23.81
CA GLN A 9 -13.30 -3.94 24.68
C GLN A 9 -11.84 -3.65 24.35
N TYR A 10 -11.51 -3.50 23.06
CA TYR A 10 -10.17 -3.15 22.64
C TYR A 10 -9.78 -1.74 23.12
N LEU A 11 -10.63 -0.73 22.92
CA LEU A 11 -10.39 0.64 23.36
C LEU A 11 -10.27 0.74 24.89
N ARG A 12 -11.12 0.03 25.63
CA ARG A 12 -11.00 -0.07 27.09
C ARG A 12 -9.68 -0.73 27.51
N GLY A 13 -9.26 -1.78 26.81
CA GLY A 13 -7.96 -2.42 27.02
C GLY A 13 -6.78 -1.48 26.78
N VAL A 14 -6.84 -0.64 25.74
CA VAL A 14 -5.83 0.40 25.47
C VAL A 14 -5.83 1.45 26.58
N GLN A 15 -6.99 1.90 27.04
CA GLN A 15 -7.11 2.85 28.15
C GLN A 15 -6.54 2.27 29.46
N ASP A 16 -6.91 1.04 29.81
CA ASP A 16 -6.41 0.35 31.00
C ASP A 16 -4.89 0.17 30.95
N HIS A 17 -4.36 -0.18 29.77
CA HIS A 17 -2.92 -0.28 29.56
C HIS A 17 -2.23 1.08 29.74
N ALA A 18 -2.79 2.15 29.18
CA ALA A 18 -2.27 3.50 29.33
C ALA A 18 -2.24 3.96 30.79
N VAL A 19 -3.27 3.63 31.58
CA VAL A 19 -3.33 3.94 33.02
C VAL A 19 -2.26 3.17 33.80
N LYS A 20 -2.10 1.86 33.53
CA LYS A 20 -1.05 1.04 34.18
C LYS A 20 0.36 1.57 33.91
N MET A 21 0.60 2.11 32.72
CA MET A 21 1.90 2.70 32.38
C MET A 21 2.21 3.98 33.17
N ILE A 22 1.22 4.73 33.66
CA ILE A 22 1.42 6.01 34.38
C ILE A 22 2.38 5.84 35.57
N ALA A 23 2.24 4.76 36.34
CA ALA A 23 3.07 4.48 37.50
C ALA A 23 4.56 4.32 37.17
N HIS A 24 4.89 4.02 35.90
CA HIS A 24 6.25 3.75 35.44
C HIS A 24 6.81 4.81 34.48
N LYS A 25 6.04 5.87 34.18
CA LYS A 25 6.45 6.93 33.21
C LYS A 25 7.70 7.71 33.63
N GLN A 26 8.04 7.72 34.91
CA GLN A 26 9.24 8.40 35.43
C GLN A 26 10.53 7.65 35.07
N PHE A 27 10.43 6.38 34.65
CA PHE A 27 11.58 5.61 34.20
C PHE A 27 11.85 5.93 32.71
N GLY A 28 12.77 6.86 32.47
CA GLY A 28 13.02 7.41 31.13
C GLY A 28 13.55 6.38 30.12
N LEU A 29 13.28 6.62 28.83
CA LEU A 29 13.65 5.73 27.71
C LEU A 29 15.14 5.37 27.67
N ARG A 30 16.02 6.32 27.99
CA ARG A 30 17.47 6.08 28.05
C ARG A 30 17.88 5.09 29.16
N GLN A 31 17.05 4.95 30.19
CA GLN A 31 17.27 3.99 31.26
C GLN A 31 16.65 2.64 30.92
N ILE A 32 15.50 2.63 30.26
CA ILE A 32 14.87 1.41 29.70
C ILE A 32 15.84 0.72 28.74
N SER A 33 16.42 1.46 27.80
CA SER A 33 17.34 0.92 26.80
C SER A 33 18.64 0.33 27.37
N LYS A 34 18.97 0.64 28.63
CA LYS A 34 20.13 0.07 29.33
C LYS A 34 19.80 -1.18 30.13
N THR A 35 18.52 -1.54 30.25
CA THR A 35 18.08 -2.61 31.17
C THR A 35 18.38 -3.99 30.57
N THR A 36 18.03 -4.20 29.30
CA THR A 36 18.34 -5.44 28.56
C THR A 36 18.61 -5.11 27.08
N PRO A 37 19.33 -5.97 26.34
CA PRO A 37 19.49 -5.80 24.89
C PRO A 37 18.13 -5.76 24.16
N GLU A 38 17.15 -6.55 24.58
CA GLU A 38 15.79 -6.50 23.98
C GLU A 38 15.08 -5.18 24.27
N ALA A 39 15.30 -4.59 25.46
CA ALA A 39 14.74 -3.28 25.80
C ALA A 39 15.43 -2.16 25.01
N LYS A 40 16.70 -2.32 24.65
CA LYS A 40 17.41 -1.40 23.75
C LYS A 40 16.75 -1.41 22.37
N ASP A 41 16.56 -2.60 21.79
CA ASP A 41 15.95 -2.75 20.48
C ASP A 41 14.49 -2.24 20.48
N ALA A 42 13.75 -2.49 21.57
CA ALA A 42 12.39 -1.97 21.72
C ALA A 42 12.30 -0.44 21.85
N CYS A 43 13.38 0.24 22.27
CA CYS A 43 13.44 1.70 22.36
C CYS A 43 13.88 2.38 21.06
N ASP A 44 14.30 1.62 20.04
CA ASP A 44 14.74 2.14 18.74
C ASP A 44 13.55 2.30 17.77
N PHE A 45 12.52 3.03 18.20
CA PHE A 45 11.34 3.30 17.39
C PHE A 45 11.56 4.48 16.44
N SER A 46 11.06 4.38 15.22
CA SER A 46 11.19 5.41 14.17
C SER A 46 10.03 6.41 14.14
N SER A 47 8.98 6.17 14.93
CA SER A 47 7.78 7.00 14.96
C SER A 47 7.39 7.35 16.39
N LEU A 48 7.01 8.61 16.61
CA LEU A 48 6.51 9.11 17.89
C LEU A 48 5.07 9.61 17.76
N LEU A 49 4.16 9.13 18.62
CA LEU A 49 2.79 9.64 18.72
C LEU A 49 2.61 10.43 20.03
N VAL A 50 2.24 11.70 19.90
CA VAL A 50 1.98 12.59 21.04
C VAL A 50 0.50 12.98 21.04
N ILE A 51 -0.21 12.73 22.14
CA ILE A 51 -1.61 13.14 22.30
C ILE A 51 -1.69 14.19 23.40
N GLN A 52 -2.24 15.36 23.09
CA GLN A 52 -2.40 16.46 24.02
C GLN A 52 -3.85 16.97 24.03
N PRO A 53 -4.53 16.96 25.19
CA PRO A 53 -5.81 17.65 25.33
C PRO A 53 -5.57 19.16 25.41
N VAL A 54 -6.22 19.92 24.53
CA VAL A 54 -6.15 21.37 24.51
C VAL A 54 -7.34 21.91 25.31
N GLY A 55 -7.23 21.84 26.63
CA GLY A 55 -8.29 22.25 27.55
C GLY A 55 -7.76 22.40 28.97
N GLY A 56 -7.21 23.59 29.28
CA GLY A 56 -6.70 23.88 30.62
C GLY A 56 -5.94 25.21 30.77
N LEU A 57 -5.61 25.91 29.68
CA LEU A 57 -4.94 27.20 29.74
C LEU A 57 -5.77 28.26 29.03
N GLU A 58 -6.71 28.84 29.77
CA GLU A 58 -7.20 30.17 29.43
C GLU A 58 -6.06 31.19 29.54
N PRO A 59 -5.94 32.20 28.66
CA PRO A 59 -4.75 33.05 28.56
C PRO A 59 -4.58 34.11 29.66
N ASN A 60 -5.31 34.03 30.77
CA ASN A 60 -5.43 35.14 31.75
C ASN A 60 -5.02 34.76 33.17
N ALA A 61 -3.84 34.19 33.35
CA ALA A 61 -3.21 34.15 34.66
C ALA A 61 -1.75 34.60 34.56
N ASP A 62 -1.52 35.78 35.12
CA ASP A 62 -0.24 36.42 35.38
C ASP A 62 0.57 35.54 36.36
N VAL A 63 1.20 34.47 35.85
CA VAL A 63 1.98 33.51 36.66
C VAL A 63 3.46 33.65 36.32
N LYS A 64 4.22 34.23 37.26
CA LYS A 64 5.67 34.48 37.22
C LYS A 64 6.54 33.22 37.43
N ASP A 65 6.12 32.04 36.98
CA ASP A 65 6.93 30.81 37.11
C ASP A 65 6.96 30.02 35.78
N PRO A 66 8.10 29.98 35.06
CA PRO A 66 8.18 29.39 33.73
C PRO A 66 8.49 27.88 33.75
N ALA A 67 8.23 27.15 34.84
CA ALA A 67 8.79 25.81 35.01
C ALA A 67 8.01 24.67 34.36
N LEU A 68 6.71 24.84 34.03
CA LEU A 68 5.89 23.78 33.43
C LEU A 68 4.80 24.34 32.52
N ILE A 69 5.19 24.99 31.43
CA ILE A 69 4.26 25.21 30.31
C ILE A 69 4.23 23.88 29.54
N PRO A 70 3.08 23.22 29.38
CA PRO A 70 2.96 22.14 28.40
C PRO A 70 3.35 22.76 27.07
N VAL A 71 4.42 22.28 26.44
CA VAL A 71 4.88 22.82 25.15
C VAL A 71 3.67 22.83 24.22
N ASP A 72 3.18 24.02 23.93
CA ASP A 72 2.10 24.25 22.99
C ASP A 72 2.75 24.30 21.62
N LEU A 73 2.94 23.11 21.04
CA LEU A 73 3.62 22.94 19.75
C LEU A 73 2.95 23.73 18.61
N ALA A 74 1.72 24.23 18.80
CA ALA A 74 1.02 25.10 17.85
C ALA A 74 1.63 26.51 17.84
N ARG A 75 1.95 27.05 19.02
CA ARG A 75 2.56 28.39 19.16
C ARG A 75 3.99 28.44 18.61
N LEU A 76 4.63 27.27 18.47
CA LEU A 76 5.95 27.15 17.84
C LEU A 76 5.90 27.18 16.30
N THR A 77 4.78 26.78 15.69
CA THR A 77 4.60 26.89 14.22
C THR A 77 4.41 28.32 13.73
N SER A 78 4.07 29.27 14.62
CA SER A 78 3.98 30.70 14.27
C SER A 78 5.28 31.48 14.45
N GLU A 79 6.28 30.97 15.18
CA GLU A 79 7.50 31.75 15.50
C GLU A 79 8.84 31.02 15.33
N SER A 80 8.92 29.70 15.07
CA SER A 80 10.22 29.07 14.76
C SER A 80 10.11 27.66 14.17
N ASP A 81 10.07 27.56 12.84
CA ASP A 81 10.28 26.29 12.10
C ASP A 81 11.59 25.58 12.49
N ALA A 82 12.59 26.33 12.97
CA ALA A 82 13.88 25.80 13.42
C ALA A 82 13.82 25.02 14.74
N ALA A 83 12.85 25.27 15.62
CA ALA A 83 12.78 24.61 16.93
C ALA A 83 12.20 23.17 16.84
N PHE A 84 11.51 22.85 15.74
CA PHE A 84 10.92 21.52 15.52
C PHE A 84 11.94 20.47 15.08
N GLN A 85 12.94 20.87 14.27
CA GLN A 85 13.95 19.93 13.74
C GLN A 85 14.88 19.38 14.84
N ASP A 86 15.14 20.16 15.89
CA ASP A 86 16.09 19.77 16.94
C ASP A 86 15.44 19.08 18.16
N TYR A 87 14.10 19.12 18.29
CA TYR A 87 13.44 18.61 19.50
C TYR A 87 13.09 17.11 19.41
N PHE A 88 12.77 16.60 18.22
CA PHE A 88 12.44 15.19 18.02
C PHE A 88 13.36 14.55 16.99
N ASN A 89 14.24 13.67 17.45
CA ASN A 89 15.16 12.93 16.59
C ASN A 89 14.49 11.71 15.92
N TYR A 90 13.19 11.81 15.58
CA TYR A 90 12.39 10.71 15.02
C TYR A 90 11.98 11.03 13.59
N PRO A 91 12.16 10.09 12.63
CA PRO A 91 11.75 10.25 11.23
C PRO A 91 10.29 10.67 11.02
N LEU A 92 9.39 10.24 11.90
CA LEU A 92 7.97 10.61 11.88
C LEU A 92 7.49 10.95 13.29
N VAL A 93 6.92 12.13 13.45
CA VAL A 93 6.24 12.57 14.66
C VAL A 93 4.80 12.90 14.33
N THR A 94 3.88 12.17 14.94
CA THR A 94 2.44 12.39 14.83
C THR A 94 1.93 13.05 16.10
N GLN A 95 1.30 14.20 16.00
CA GLN A 95 0.71 14.91 17.13
C GLN A 95 -0.81 15.00 16.97
N GLY A 96 -1.55 14.41 17.91
CA GLY A 96 -3.00 14.55 18.02
C GLY A 96 -3.38 15.58 19.08
N ARG A 97 -4.03 16.66 18.67
CA ARG A 97 -4.61 17.66 19.57
C ARG A 97 -6.10 17.43 19.69
N ILE A 98 -6.57 17.29 20.91
CA ILE A 98 -7.98 17.07 21.19
C ILE A 98 -8.55 18.39 21.71
N TYR A 99 -9.42 19.02 20.92
CA TYR A 99 -10.22 20.17 21.30
C TYR A 99 -11.60 19.70 21.80
N ALA A 100 -12.41 20.63 22.28
CA ALA A 100 -13.77 20.33 22.73
C ALA A 100 -14.67 19.79 21.59
N ASP A 101 -14.43 20.22 20.35
CA ASP A 101 -15.29 19.96 19.18
C ASP A 101 -14.60 19.21 18.04
N ARG A 102 -13.26 19.12 18.05
CA ARG A 102 -12.49 18.53 16.96
C ARG A 102 -11.19 17.90 17.43
N VAL A 103 -10.62 17.07 16.57
CA VAL A 103 -9.26 16.54 16.72
C VAL A 103 -8.42 17.04 15.56
N GLU A 104 -7.29 17.67 15.86
CA GLU A 104 -6.31 18.06 14.85
C GLU A 104 -5.14 17.08 14.88
N LEU A 105 -4.78 16.55 13.71
CA LEU A 105 -3.64 15.66 13.54
C LEU A 105 -2.55 16.38 12.75
N LEU A 106 -1.39 16.60 13.38
CA LEU A 106 -0.21 17.16 12.75
C LEU A 106 0.81 16.04 12.51
N LEU A 107 1.29 15.89 11.28
CA LEU A 107 2.37 14.97 10.94
C LEU A 107 3.62 15.78 10.60
N VAL A 108 4.68 15.59 11.37
CA VAL A 108 6.01 16.17 11.14
C VAL A 108 6.92 15.03 10.73
N TYR A 109 7.61 15.16 9.61
CA TYR A 109 8.43 14.10 9.05
C TYR A 109 9.69 14.65 8.38
N ASP A 110 10.70 13.80 8.29
CA ASP A 110 11.91 14.09 7.52
C ASP A 110 11.65 13.85 6.02
N SER A 111 11.72 14.93 5.23
CA SER A 111 11.53 14.89 3.77
C SER A 111 12.60 14.07 3.02
N MET A 112 13.75 13.81 3.64
CA MET A 112 14.76 12.91 3.06
C MET A 112 14.36 11.43 3.16
N LEU A 113 13.53 11.09 4.14
CA LEU A 113 13.09 9.70 4.40
C LEU A 113 11.66 9.44 3.90
N LEU A 114 10.79 10.45 3.95
CA LEU A 114 9.37 10.33 3.61
C LEU A 114 8.96 11.44 2.63
N GLN A 115 8.41 11.05 1.49
CA GLN A 115 7.91 12.01 0.49
C GLN A 115 6.51 12.50 0.84
N ASP A 116 6.19 13.76 0.53
CA ASP A 116 4.86 14.36 0.76
C ASP A 116 3.73 13.53 0.13
N ALA A 117 3.98 12.97 -1.06
CA ALA A 117 3.03 12.10 -1.75
C ALA A 117 2.68 10.83 -0.96
N GLN A 118 3.61 10.35 -0.12
CA GLN A 118 3.40 9.22 0.77
C GLN A 118 2.64 9.62 2.03
N MET A 119 2.77 10.87 2.50
CA MET A 119 2.15 11.36 3.73
C MET A 119 0.64 11.66 3.59
N GLY A 120 0.16 11.82 2.36
CA GLY A 120 -1.28 11.91 2.09
C GLY A 120 -2.05 10.64 2.50
N ALA A 121 -1.47 9.44 2.32
CA ALA A 121 -2.15 8.19 2.62
C ALA A 121 -2.36 7.98 4.13
N PRO A 122 -1.32 8.05 5.00
CA PRO A 122 -1.47 7.89 6.44
C PRO A 122 -2.46 8.86 7.06
N SER A 123 -2.50 10.12 6.59
CA SER A 123 -3.48 11.11 7.06
C SER A 123 -4.92 10.69 6.72
N ALA A 124 -5.15 10.27 5.47
CA ALA A 124 -6.46 9.78 5.04
C ALA A 124 -6.86 8.49 5.76
N HIS A 125 -5.93 7.55 5.94
CA HIS A 125 -6.13 6.30 6.68
C HIS A 125 -6.47 6.55 8.14
N PHE A 126 -5.74 7.44 8.81
CA PHE A 126 -5.99 7.80 10.21
C PHE A 126 -7.39 8.38 10.36
N ASN A 127 -7.75 9.36 9.53
CA ASN A 127 -9.09 9.93 9.54
C ASN A 127 -10.16 8.85 9.28
N HIS A 128 -9.95 7.98 8.29
CA HIS A 128 -10.88 6.91 7.97
C HIS A 128 -11.12 5.95 9.14
N VAL A 129 -10.04 5.49 9.78
CA VAL A 129 -10.12 4.60 10.94
C VAL A 129 -10.79 5.29 12.13
N VAL A 130 -10.47 6.55 12.42
CA VAL A 130 -11.13 7.31 13.50
C VAL A 130 -12.63 7.44 13.25
N GLN A 131 -13.04 7.78 12.04
CA GLN A 131 -14.46 7.87 11.68
C GLN A 131 -15.18 6.52 11.81
N GLN A 132 -14.51 5.41 11.43
CA GLN A 132 -15.06 4.08 11.69
C GLN A 132 -15.22 3.83 13.18
N LEU A 133 -14.21 4.12 14.01
CA LEU A 133 -14.28 3.90 15.45
C LEU A 133 -15.37 4.73 16.13
N LEU A 134 -15.62 5.97 15.68
CA LEU A 134 -16.66 6.85 16.23
C LEU A 134 -18.08 6.42 15.83
N THR A 135 -18.26 5.83 14.66
CA THR A 135 -19.58 5.39 14.15
C THR A 135 -19.99 4.00 14.65
N GLN A 136 -19.03 3.20 15.15
CA GLN A 136 -19.28 1.84 15.63
C GLN A 136 -19.92 1.76 17.03
N ASP A 137 -20.12 2.88 17.73
CA ASP A 137 -20.88 2.87 19.00
C ASP A 137 -22.36 2.43 18.80
N GLU A 138 -22.88 2.52 17.57
CA GLU A 138 -24.27 2.15 17.24
C GLU A 138 -24.45 0.67 16.87
N THR A 139 -23.38 -0.03 16.46
CA THR A 139 -23.44 -1.47 16.11
C THR A 139 -22.21 -2.21 16.63
N PRO A 140 -22.36 -3.30 17.41
CA PRO A 140 -21.22 -4.04 17.97
C PRO A 140 -20.44 -4.76 16.87
N GLY A 141 -19.51 -4.05 16.23
CA GLY A 141 -18.58 -4.60 15.27
C GLY A 141 -17.34 -5.17 15.95
N SER A 142 -16.77 -6.19 15.31
CA SER A 142 -15.48 -6.75 15.70
C SER A 142 -14.35 -5.86 15.18
N LEU A 143 -13.21 -5.83 15.88
CA LEU A 143 -11.99 -5.14 15.44
C LEU A 143 -11.55 -5.58 14.03
N GLY A 144 -11.87 -6.82 13.64
CA GLY A 144 -11.60 -7.35 12.30
C GLY A 144 -12.32 -6.63 11.16
N ASN A 145 -13.41 -5.91 11.44
CA ASN A 145 -14.19 -5.18 10.44
C ASN A 145 -13.66 -3.75 10.19
N VAL A 146 -12.69 -3.30 10.99
CA VAL A 146 -12.06 -2.00 10.80
C VAL A 146 -11.11 -2.09 9.60
N SER A 147 -11.41 -1.32 8.55
CA SER A 147 -10.58 -1.23 7.36
C SER A 147 -9.68 0.00 7.46
N VAL A 148 -8.38 -0.18 7.30
CA VAL A 148 -7.43 0.94 7.16
C VAL A 148 -7.57 1.60 5.79
N SER A 149 -7.80 0.77 4.76
CA SER A 149 -8.03 1.24 3.40
C SER A 149 -9.39 1.88 3.27
N GLY A 150 -9.41 3.10 2.76
CA GLY A 150 -10.59 3.93 2.65
C GLY A 150 -10.89 4.42 1.23
N PRO A 151 -11.77 5.42 1.11
CA PRO A 151 -12.12 6.02 -0.18
C PRO A 151 -10.90 6.57 -0.94
N TRP A 152 -9.95 7.18 -0.22
CA TRP A 152 -8.71 7.71 -0.79
C TRP A 152 -7.90 6.65 -1.54
N ASP A 153 -7.76 5.45 -0.99
CA ASP A 153 -7.03 4.35 -1.65
C ASP A 153 -7.76 3.89 -2.91
N SER A 154 -9.08 3.80 -2.83
CA SER A 154 -9.92 3.37 -3.94
C SER A 154 -9.81 4.35 -5.11
N GLU A 155 -9.88 5.65 -4.85
CA GLU A 155 -9.67 6.69 -5.84
C GLU A 155 -8.25 6.66 -6.42
N LYS A 156 -7.23 6.45 -5.58
CA LYS A 156 -5.85 6.30 -6.05
C LYS A 156 -5.68 5.09 -6.97
N VAL A 157 -6.22 3.93 -6.61
CA VAL A 157 -6.17 2.72 -7.44
C VAL A 157 -6.87 2.96 -8.77
N LEU A 158 -8.04 3.60 -8.78
CA LEU A 158 -8.74 3.94 -10.01
C LEU A 158 -7.92 4.90 -10.89
N SER A 159 -7.24 5.88 -10.29
CA SER A 159 -6.36 6.82 -11.02
C SER A 159 -5.15 6.13 -11.68
N TRP A 160 -4.68 5.00 -11.15
CA TRP A 160 -3.62 4.21 -11.78
C TRP A 160 -4.13 3.35 -12.95
N ASN A 161 -5.42 3.06 -12.98
CA ASN A 161 -6.05 2.19 -13.98
C ASN A 161 -6.83 2.96 -15.06
N THR A 162 -6.48 4.24 -15.30
CA THR A 162 -7.26 5.15 -16.17
C THR A 162 -7.26 4.76 -17.66
N CYS A 163 -6.28 3.98 -18.12
CA CYS A 163 -6.17 3.54 -19.51
C CYS A 163 -6.17 2.00 -19.57
N PRO A 164 -7.34 1.35 -19.46
CA PRO A 164 -7.41 -0.08 -19.67
C PRO A 164 -7.01 -0.41 -21.12
N PRO A 165 -6.23 -1.47 -21.36
CA PRO A 165 -5.89 -1.89 -22.70
C PRO A 165 -7.17 -2.19 -23.48
N LYS A 166 -7.21 -1.79 -24.76
CA LYS A 166 -8.33 -2.14 -25.64
C LYS A 166 -8.34 -3.65 -25.82
N LEU A 167 -9.40 -4.29 -25.35
CA LEU A 167 -9.63 -5.71 -25.60
C LEU A 167 -10.02 -5.87 -27.07
N VAL A 168 -9.22 -6.63 -27.81
CA VAL A 168 -9.53 -7.04 -29.17
C VAL A 168 -10.06 -8.46 -29.11
N ASN A 169 -11.29 -8.68 -29.57
CA ASN A 169 -11.89 -10.01 -29.61
C ASN A 169 -11.45 -10.74 -30.89
N THR A 170 -10.17 -11.08 -30.95
CA THR A 170 -9.56 -11.78 -32.08
C THR A 170 -8.56 -12.77 -31.54
N CYS A 171 -8.47 -13.94 -32.16
CA CYS A 171 -7.52 -14.95 -31.75
C CYS A 171 -6.20 -14.81 -32.52
N ILE A 172 -5.11 -15.32 -31.96
CA ILE A 172 -3.79 -15.23 -32.62
C ILE A 172 -3.81 -15.97 -33.96
N GLN A 173 -4.55 -17.09 -34.06
CA GLN A 173 -4.76 -17.83 -35.30
C GLN A 173 -5.49 -17.05 -36.39
N ASP A 174 -6.19 -15.95 -36.06
CA ASP A 174 -6.79 -15.06 -37.06
C ASP A 174 -5.82 -13.94 -37.47
N LEU A 175 -4.95 -13.50 -36.55
CA LEU A 175 -4.01 -12.40 -36.79
C LEU A 175 -2.84 -12.81 -37.67
N VAL A 176 -2.35 -14.06 -37.56
CA VAL A 176 -1.21 -14.53 -38.37
C VAL A 176 -1.54 -14.59 -39.87
N PRO A 177 -2.69 -15.15 -40.31
CA PRO A 177 -3.10 -15.10 -41.70
C PRO A 177 -3.30 -13.68 -42.23
N MET A 178 -3.83 -12.76 -41.41
CA MET A 178 -3.95 -11.34 -41.80
C MET A 178 -2.59 -10.72 -42.08
N GLN A 179 -1.61 -10.97 -41.20
CA GLN A 179 -0.25 -10.48 -41.37
C GLN A 179 0.46 -11.13 -42.58
N ALA A 180 0.20 -12.41 -42.85
CA ALA A 180 0.71 -13.10 -44.03
C ALA A 180 0.12 -12.55 -45.34
N ALA A 181 -1.15 -12.16 -45.34
CA ALA A 181 -1.78 -11.53 -46.49
C ALA A 181 -1.23 -10.12 -46.76
N GLU A 182 -0.95 -9.32 -45.73
CA GLU A 182 -0.41 -7.96 -45.89
C GLU A 182 1.10 -7.95 -46.22
N HIS A 183 1.85 -8.89 -45.65
CA HIS A 183 3.32 -8.89 -45.70
C HIS A 183 3.91 -10.30 -45.89
N PRO A 184 3.61 -10.98 -47.02
CA PRO A 184 3.96 -12.38 -47.22
C PRO A 184 5.46 -12.65 -47.18
N ASP A 185 6.27 -11.76 -47.77
CA ASP A 185 7.72 -11.92 -47.89
C ASP A 185 8.50 -11.46 -46.65
N ARG A 186 7.84 -10.87 -45.65
CA ARG A 186 8.52 -10.45 -44.43
C ARG A 186 8.89 -11.67 -43.60
N GLN A 187 10.08 -11.62 -43.01
CA GLN A 187 10.52 -12.66 -42.09
C GLN A 187 9.63 -12.69 -40.83
N ALA A 188 8.99 -13.82 -40.57
CA ALA A 188 8.16 -14.06 -39.40
C ALA A 188 8.95 -14.73 -38.28
N ILE A 189 9.78 -15.73 -38.62
CA ILE A 189 10.56 -16.52 -37.66
C ILE A 189 12.02 -16.55 -38.08
N SER A 190 12.91 -16.35 -37.12
CA SER A 190 14.34 -16.57 -37.24
C SER A 190 14.78 -17.60 -36.21
N ALA A 191 14.80 -18.87 -36.60
CA ALA A 191 15.32 -19.95 -35.75
C ALA A 191 16.68 -20.42 -36.27
N TRP A 192 17.41 -21.17 -35.44
CA TRP A 192 18.73 -21.68 -35.78
C TRP A 192 18.68 -22.75 -36.88
N ASP A 193 17.57 -23.47 -36.97
CA ASP A 193 17.32 -24.53 -37.95
C ASP A 193 16.76 -23.99 -39.27
N ARG A 194 15.97 -22.91 -39.21
CA ARG A 194 15.39 -22.26 -40.39
C ARG A 194 14.91 -20.83 -40.12
N SER A 195 15.04 -19.97 -41.12
CA SER A 195 14.25 -18.73 -41.22
C SER A 195 13.02 -18.96 -42.11
N ALA A 196 11.88 -18.38 -41.72
CA ALA A 196 10.61 -18.49 -42.43
C ALA A 196 9.95 -17.12 -42.57
N THR A 197 9.34 -16.89 -43.72
CA THR A 197 8.48 -15.73 -43.96
C THR A 197 7.07 -15.92 -43.37
N TYR A 198 6.23 -14.89 -43.38
CA TYR A 198 4.84 -15.05 -42.96
C TYR A 198 4.04 -15.99 -43.87
N ASP A 199 4.33 -16.01 -45.18
CA ASP A 199 3.71 -16.94 -46.12
C ASP A 199 4.14 -18.41 -45.87
N ASP A 200 5.43 -18.62 -45.60
CA ASP A 200 5.97 -19.92 -45.17
C ASP A 200 5.30 -20.39 -43.87
N LEU A 201 5.20 -19.49 -42.87
CA LEU A 201 4.61 -19.81 -41.58
C LEU A 201 3.13 -20.22 -41.74
N GLU A 202 2.33 -19.43 -42.44
CA GLU A 202 0.92 -19.73 -42.64
C GLU A 202 0.70 -21.02 -43.43
N THR A 203 1.48 -21.23 -44.50
CA THR A 203 1.39 -22.48 -45.27
C THR A 203 1.64 -23.71 -44.40
N MET A 204 2.69 -23.67 -43.58
CA MET A 204 3.04 -24.80 -42.72
C MET A 204 2.04 -24.98 -41.58
N SER A 205 1.52 -23.88 -41.01
CA SER A 205 0.47 -23.87 -39.99
C SER A 205 -0.81 -24.53 -40.51
N THR A 206 -1.29 -24.08 -41.67
CA THR A 206 -2.48 -24.66 -42.31
C THR A 206 -2.33 -26.16 -42.60
N VAL A 207 -1.14 -26.62 -43.00
CA VAL A 207 -0.88 -28.05 -43.22
C VAL A 207 -0.91 -28.83 -41.91
N PHE A 208 -0.30 -28.29 -40.86
CA PHE A 208 -0.23 -28.95 -39.56
C PHE A 208 -1.60 -28.98 -38.86
N ALA A 209 -2.36 -27.87 -38.87
CA ALA A 209 -3.75 -27.83 -38.39
C ALA A 209 -4.64 -28.87 -39.07
N LYS A 210 -4.57 -28.99 -40.40
CA LYS A 210 -5.30 -30.04 -41.15
C LYS A 210 -4.87 -31.45 -40.73
N HIS A 211 -3.60 -31.65 -40.42
CA HIS A 211 -3.10 -32.92 -39.91
C HIS A 211 -3.68 -33.22 -38.52
N LEU A 212 -3.70 -32.27 -37.59
CA LEU A 212 -4.28 -32.43 -36.26
C LEU A 212 -5.78 -32.80 -36.33
N VAL A 213 -6.54 -32.09 -37.16
CA VAL A 213 -7.98 -32.37 -37.38
C VAL A 213 -8.18 -33.78 -37.92
N ARG A 214 -7.35 -34.24 -38.87
CA ARG A 214 -7.41 -35.61 -39.41
C ARG A 214 -7.11 -36.68 -38.34
N ASN A 215 -6.28 -36.35 -37.35
CA ASN A 215 -5.97 -37.23 -36.22
C ASN A 215 -7.00 -37.12 -35.07
N GLY A 216 -8.11 -36.40 -35.27
CA GLY A 216 -9.22 -36.34 -34.33
C GLY A 216 -9.12 -35.25 -33.27
N VAL A 217 -8.18 -34.32 -33.39
CA VAL A 217 -8.09 -33.14 -32.51
C VAL A 217 -9.31 -32.24 -32.73
N ARG A 218 -9.91 -31.79 -31.64
CA ARG A 218 -11.09 -30.92 -31.60
C ARG A 218 -10.82 -29.73 -30.66
N PRO A 219 -11.62 -28.66 -30.71
CA PRO A 219 -11.57 -27.62 -29.68
C PRO A 219 -11.61 -28.23 -28.29
N GLU A 220 -10.85 -27.65 -27.35
CA GLU A 220 -10.70 -28.12 -25.96
C GLU A 220 -9.99 -29.48 -25.81
N THR A 221 -9.38 -30.01 -26.87
CA THR A 221 -8.53 -31.21 -26.78
C THR A 221 -7.13 -30.84 -26.32
N MET A 222 -6.63 -31.50 -25.28
CA MET A 222 -5.25 -31.33 -24.83
C MET A 222 -4.28 -32.00 -25.79
N VAL A 223 -3.40 -31.23 -26.45
CA VAL A 223 -2.34 -31.74 -27.32
C VAL A 223 -0.97 -31.41 -26.70
N PRO A 224 -0.18 -32.41 -26.27
CA PRO A 224 1.15 -32.16 -25.73
C PRO A 224 2.12 -31.78 -26.86
N VAL A 225 2.81 -30.65 -26.70
CA VAL A 225 3.83 -30.14 -27.64
C VAL A 225 5.21 -30.45 -27.06
N CYS A 226 5.95 -31.36 -27.68
CA CYS A 226 7.30 -31.75 -27.26
C CYS A 226 8.29 -31.52 -28.40
N PHE A 227 8.80 -30.29 -28.50
CA PHE A 227 9.78 -29.89 -29.49
C PHE A 227 10.95 -29.20 -28.81
N GLU A 228 12.14 -29.32 -29.39
CA GLU A 228 13.24 -28.40 -29.10
C GLU A 228 12.89 -26.98 -29.57
N LYS A 229 13.65 -25.96 -29.17
CA LYS A 229 13.44 -24.56 -29.59
C LYS A 229 13.81 -24.37 -31.07
N THR A 230 12.95 -24.82 -31.96
CA THR A 230 13.09 -24.85 -33.43
C THR A 230 11.91 -24.14 -34.08
N PHE A 231 11.97 -23.96 -35.42
CA PHE A 231 10.85 -23.45 -36.21
C PHE A 231 9.53 -24.20 -35.93
N TRP A 232 9.59 -25.53 -35.80
CA TRP A 232 8.41 -26.38 -35.60
C TRP A 232 7.72 -26.18 -34.25
N ALA A 233 8.45 -25.75 -33.21
CA ALA A 233 7.83 -25.43 -31.92
C ALA A 233 6.87 -24.24 -32.05
N ALA A 234 7.24 -23.23 -32.84
CA ALA A 234 6.39 -22.06 -33.08
C ALA A 234 5.14 -22.42 -33.90
N VAL A 235 5.28 -23.25 -34.94
CA VAL A 235 4.15 -23.78 -35.73
C VAL A 235 3.20 -24.57 -34.83
N ALA A 236 3.74 -25.49 -34.03
CA ALA A 236 2.91 -26.30 -33.13
C ALA A 236 2.16 -25.48 -32.08
N MET A 237 2.76 -24.40 -31.54
CA MET A 237 2.08 -23.51 -30.60
C MET A 237 1.01 -22.63 -31.24
N LEU A 238 1.08 -22.39 -32.55
CA LEU A 238 0.10 -21.59 -33.27
C LEU A 238 -1.18 -22.39 -33.60
N ASP A 239 -1.04 -23.69 -33.82
CA ASP A 239 -2.13 -24.57 -34.30
C ASP A 239 -2.82 -25.42 -33.22
N VAL A 240 -2.26 -25.48 -32.00
CA VAL A 240 -2.76 -26.28 -30.86
C VAL A 240 -3.62 -25.45 -29.91
#